data_AF-A0A0F9BEM3-F1
#
_entry.id   AF-A0A0F9BEM3-F1
#
_cell.length_a   1.000
_cell.length_b   1.000
_cell.length_c   1.000
_cell.angle_alpha   90.00
_cell.angle_beta   90.00
_cell.angle_gamma   90.00
#
_symmetry.space_group_name_H-M   'P 1'
#
loop_
_entity.id
_entity.type
_entity.pdbx_description
1 polymer ?
#
loop_
_entity_poly.entity_id
_entity_poly.type
_entity_poly.pdbx_seq_one_letter_code
_entity_poly.pdbx_strand_id
1 'polypeptide(L)' 'MKIVILAGGWGTRLGYLTEIIPKPMVKIGNKPILWHIMKLY' A
#
# COMPACT_ATOMS: atom_id res chain seq x y z
N MET A 1 3.43 -4.44 21.24
CA MET A 1 4.44 -4.94 20.28
C MET A 1 4.66 -3.87 19.21
N LYS A 2 5.88 -3.64 18.74
CA LYS A 2 6.16 -2.65 17.68
C LYS A 2 6.25 -3.35 16.33
N ILE A 3 5.71 -2.74 15.27
CA ILE A 3 5.67 -3.29 13.91
C ILE A 3 6.21 -2.25 12.93
N VAL A 4 6.90 -2.72 11.90
CA VAL A 4 7.41 -1.89 10.80
C VAL A 4 6.85 -2.43 9.48
N ILE A 5 6.29 -1.54 8.66
CA ILE A 5 5.79 -1.86 7.31
C ILE A 5 6.75 -1.23 6.30
N LEU A 6 7.44 -2.06 5.51
CA LEU A 6 8.35 -1.60 4.48
C LEU A 6 7.58 -1.20 3.21
N ALA A 7 7.49 0.10 2.97
CA ALA A 7 6.70 0.71 1.90
C ALA A 7 7.53 1.47 0.85
N GLY A 8 8.86 1.34 0.86
CA GLY A 8 9.78 2.14 0.02
C GLY A 8 10.00 1.65 -1.42
N GLY A 9 9.17 0.73 -1.92
CA GLY A 9 9.31 0.23 -3.29
C GLY A 9 8.69 1.16 -4.34
N TRP A 10 9.33 1.29 -5.51
CA TRP A 10 8.90 2.16 -6.62
C TRP A 10 7.56 1.82 -7.29
N GLY A 11 7.00 0.64 -7.02
CA GLY A 11 5.65 0.31 -7.52
C GLY A 11 5.53 -0.03 -9.02
N THR A 12 6.61 0.01 -9.80
CA THR A 12 6.65 -0.09 -11.29
C THR A 12 5.78 -1.17 -11.95
N ARG A 13 5.52 -2.30 -11.27
CA ARG A 13 4.66 -3.39 -11.78
C ARG A 13 3.16 -3.08 -11.79
N LEU A 14 2.71 -2.05 -11.05
CA LEU A 14 1.32 -1.58 -11.02
C LEU A 14 1.07 -0.45 -12.04
N GLY A 15 2.11 -0.04 -12.77
CA GLY A 15 2.02 0.98 -13.83
C GLY A 15 1.51 2.34 -13.32
N TYR A 16 0.64 2.95 -14.11
CA TYR A 16 0.12 4.31 -13.91
C TYR A 16 -0.46 4.56 -12.51
N LEU A 17 -1.11 3.56 -11.89
CA LEU A 17 -1.64 3.70 -10.54
C LEU A 17 -0.56 4.12 -9.54
N THR A 18 0.66 3.62 -9.72
CA THR A 18 1.79 3.93 -8.83
C THR A 18 2.59 5.18 -9.19
N GLU A 19 2.30 5.82 -10.32
CA GLU A 19 2.89 7.11 -10.70
C GLU A 19 2.26 8.27 -9.92
N ILE A 20 0.98 8.14 -9.59
CA ILE A 20 0.17 9.17 -8.91
C ILE A 20 -0.04 8.89 -7.43
N ILE A 21 -0.06 7.62 -7.01
CA ILE A 21 -0.22 7.24 -5.60
C ILE A 21 0.74 6.11 -5.21
N PRO A 22 1.36 6.12 -4.02
CA PRO A 22 2.19 5.01 -3.58
C PRO A 22 1.42 3.68 -3.56
N LYS A 23 2.09 2.57 -3.88
CA LYS A 23 1.46 1.23 -3.85
C LYS A 23 0.65 0.95 -2.56
N PRO A 24 1.14 1.25 -1.34
CA PRO A 24 0.36 0.99 -0.11
C PRO A 24 -0.97 1.75 -0.04
N MET A 25 -1.12 2.84 -0.79
CA MET A 25 -2.31 3.68 -0.83
C MET A 25 -3.29 3.29 -1.94
N VAL A 26 -2.91 2.36 -2.83
CA VAL A 26 -3.83 1.81 -3.85
C VAL A 26 -5.01 1.14 -3.15
N LYS A 27 -6.22 1.43 -3.63
CA LYS A 27 -7.47 0.95 -3.01
C LYS A 27 -7.78 -0.48 -3.41
N ILE A 28 -8.21 -1.28 -2.43
CA ILE A 28 -8.91 -2.54 -2.61
C ILE A 28 -10.32 -2.32 -2.04
N GLY A 29 -11.31 -2.27 -2.93
CA GLY A 29 -12.65 -1.78 -2.60
C GLY A 29 -12.59 -0.32 -2.13
N ASN A 30 -13.13 -0.04 -0.94
CA ASN A 30 -13.24 1.32 -0.40
C ASN A 30 -12.06 1.76 0.48
N LYS A 31 -11.03 0.92 0.68
CA LYS A 31 -9.92 1.16 1.62
C LYS A 31 -8.56 0.86 0.96
N PRO A 32 -7.47 1.55 1.34
CA PRO A 32 -6.13 1.30 0.79
C PRO A 32 -5.56 -0.05 1.25
N ILE A 33 -4.62 -0.63 0.50
CA ILE A 33 -3.88 -1.85 0.87
C ILE A 33 -3.33 -1.75 2.30
N LEU A 34 -2.75 -0.60 2.67
CA LEU A 34 -2.19 -0.38 4.00
C LEU A 34 -3.22 -0.57 5.12
N TRP A 35 -4.47 -0.15 4.91
CA TRP A 35 -5.55 -0.33 5.87
C TRP A 35 -5.83 -1.82 6.12
N HIS A 36 -5.83 -2.62 5.06
CA HIS A 36 -6.04 -4.07 5.17
C HIS A 36 -4.88 -4.74 5.92
N ILE A 37 -3.64 -4.34 5.66
CA ILE A 37 -2.45 -4.84 6.39
C ILE A 37 -2.52 -4.47 7.88
N MET A 38 -2.89 -3.22 8.19
CA MET A 38 -3.05 -2.74 9.57
C MET A 38 -4.22 -3.40 10.31
N LYS A 39 -5.12 -4.09 9.62
CA LYS A 39 -6.22 -4.86 10.27
C LYS A 39 -5.81 -6.28 10.64
N LEU A 40 -4.69 -6.78 10.11
CA LEU A 40 -4.14 -8.09 10.45
C LEU A 40 -3.31 -8.07 11.74
N TYR A 41 -2.86 -6.89 12.14
CA TYR A 41 -1.99 -6.65 13.30
C TYR A 41 -2.62 -5.66 14.27
#